data_AF-A0A948WNP6-F1
#
_entry.id   AF-A0A948WNP6-F1
#
_cell.length_a   1.000
_cell.length_b   1.000
_cell.length_c   1.000
_cell.angle_alpha   90.00
_cell.angle_beta   90.00
_cell.angle_gamma   90.00
#
_symmetry.space_group_name_H-M   'P 1'
#
loop_
_entity.id
_entity.type
_entity.pdbx_description
1 polymer ?
#
loop_
_entity_poly.entity_id
_entity_poly.type
_entity_poly.pdbx_seq_one_letter_code
_entity_poly.pdbx_strand_id
1 'polypeptide(L)'
;MKLTAVITLLSALLFAGSALAQDPAAVKSQADSQVVAASKLMERAMTMLQQSPMGGGREAAVALLAEAGQMFEKSAGLYKALYPNYASKEDVENSIRAMQVCIQRIQEIRRAS
;
A
#
# COMPACT_ATOMS: atom_id res chain seq x y z
N MET A 1 45.74 -44.70 -6.18
CA MET A 1 45.88 -43.40 -5.49
C MET A 1 44.90 -42.43 -6.13
N LYS A 2 43.87 -42.01 -5.40
CA LYS A 2 42.82 -41.08 -5.84
C LYS A 2 43.27 -39.67 -5.46
N LEU A 3 43.54 -38.83 -6.44
CA LEU A 3 43.77 -37.39 -6.25
C LEU A 3 43.06 -36.66 -7.39
N THR A 4 42.59 -35.45 -7.08
CA THR A 4 41.87 -34.49 -7.95
C THR A 4 40.36 -34.67 -8.10
N ALA A 5 39.68 -34.75 -6.96
CA ALA A 5 38.45 -33.99 -6.78
C ALA A 5 38.81 -32.65 -6.11
N VAL A 6 37.95 -31.63 -6.26
CA VAL A 6 37.96 -30.36 -5.49
C VAL A 6 38.77 -29.18 -6.08
N ILE A 7 38.55 -28.74 -7.32
CA ILE A 7 38.79 -27.33 -7.72
C ILE A 7 37.84 -26.90 -8.86
N THR A 8 36.54 -26.73 -8.61
CA THR A 8 35.63 -25.94 -9.47
C THR A 8 34.27 -25.70 -8.79
N LEU A 9 34.29 -25.20 -7.56
CA LEU A 9 33.07 -24.84 -6.82
C LEU A 9 33.31 -23.49 -6.12
N LEU A 10 33.60 -22.45 -6.90
CA LEU A 10 33.81 -21.10 -6.36
C LEU A 10 33.49 -20.01 -7.39
N SER A 11 32.24 -19.94 -7.85
CA SER A 11 31.77 -18.80 -8.68
C SER A 11 30.34 -18.35 -8.37
N ALA A 12 29.73 -18.83 -7.28
CA ALA A 12 28.33 -18.55 -6.94
C ALA A 12 28.17 -17.59 -5.74
N LEU A 13 29.03 -16.58 -5.60
CA LEU A 13 29.08 -15.76 -4.39
C LEU A 13 29.39 -14.28 -4.61
N LEU A 14 28.83 -13.66 -5.65
CA LEU A 14 28.85 -12.18 -5.82
C LEU A 14 27.58 -11.65 -6.49
N PHE A 15 26.41 -12.07 -6.02
CA PHE A 15 25.22 -11.21 -6.08
C PHE A 15 24.93 -10.72 -4.66
N ALA A 16 25.89 -9.98 -4.11
CA ALA A 16 25.57 -9.01 -3.07
C ALA A 16 24.76 -7.92 -3.76
N GLY A 17 23.48 -8.19 -3.98
CA GLY A 17 22.51 -7.17 -4.33
C GLY A 17 22.60 -6.14 -3.22
N SER A 18 23.14 -4.98 -3.53
CA SER A 18 22.98 -3.78 -2.73
C SER A 18 21.48 -3.55 -2.63
N ALA A 19 20.85 -4.15 -1.63
CA ALA A 19 19.60 -3.66 -1.09
C ALA A 19 19.93 -2.25 -0.65
N LEU A 20 19.77 -1.29 -1.57
CA LEU A 20 19.93 0.13 -1.29
C LEU A 20 19.03 0.37 -0.09
N ALA A 21 19.66 0.58 1.07
CA ALA A 21 18.97 0.95 2.28
C ALA A 21 18.23 2.26 1.94
N GLN A 22 16.94 2.17 1.66
CA GLN A 22 16.14 3.34 1.33
C GLN A 22 16.15 4.25 2.55
N ASP A 23 16.43 5.53 2.32
CA ASP A 23 16.37 6.55 3.37
C ASP A 23 15.00 6.49 4.06
N PRO A 24 14.93 6.22 5.37
CA PRO A 24 13.67 6.15 6.12
C PRO A 24 12.79 7.39 5.93
N ALA A 25 13.40 8.57 5.74
CA ALA A 25 12.66 9.80 5.47
C ALA A 25 11.98 9.77 4.09
N ALA A 26 12.64 9.23 3.06
CA ALA A 26 12.05 9.05 1.73
C ALA A 26 10.90 8.03 1.77
N VAL A 27 11.07 6.93 2.51
CA VAL A 27 10.01 5.92 2.69
C VAL A 27 8.81 6.51 3.42
N LYS A 28 9.04 7.34 4.45
CA LYS A 28 7.94 8.03 5.15
C LYS A 28 7.23 9.01 4.23
N SER A 29 7.98 9.82 3.47
CA SER A 29 7.41 10.76 2.51
C SER A 29 6.57 10.06 1.43
N GLN A 30 7.00 8.86 1.00
CA GLN A 30 6.21 8.02 0.11
C GLN A 30 4.89 7.58 0.76
N ALA A 31 4.92 7.12 2.01
CA ALA A 31 3.72 6.73 2.76
C ALA A 31 2.76 7.92 2.93
N ASP A 32 3.27 9.08 3.33
CA ASP A 32 2.50 10.32 3.48
C ASP A 32 1.83 10.73 2.16
N SER A 33 2.56 10.65 1.05
CA SER A 33 2.03 10.95 -0.29
C SER A 33 0.93 9.98 -0.71
N GLN A 34 1.06 8.68 -0.37
CA GLN A 34 0.03 7.68 -0.63
C GLN A 34 -1.25 7.96 0.16
N VAL A 35 -1.15 8.33 1.44
CA VAL A 35 -2.29 8.71 2.28
C VAL A 35 -3.04 9.92 1.69
N VAL A 36 -2.31 10.94 1.24
CA VAL A 36 -2.92 12.13 0.61
C VAL A 36 -3.64 11.77 -0.70
N ALA A 37 -3.00 10.98 -1.56
CA ALA A 37 -3.60 10.55 -2.82
C ALA A 37 -4.85 9.68 -2.59
N ALA A 38 -4.76 8.71 -1.68
CA ALA A 38 -5.86 7.83 -1.29
C ALA A 38 -7.06 8.63 -0.76
N SER A 39 -6.81 9.63 0.09
CA SER A 39 -7.86 10.48 0.66
C SER A 39 -8.61 11.25 -0.44
N LYS A 40 -7.91 11.77 -1.45
CA LYS A 40 -8.52 12.45 -2.60
C LYS A 40 -9.36 11.51 -3.47
N LEU A 41 -8.88 10.28 -3.69
CA LEU A 41 -9.64 9.26 -4.42
C LEU A 41 -10.94 8.89 -3.67
N MET A 42 -10.84 8.71 -2.36
CA MET A 42 -12.00 8.46 -1.50
C MET A 42 -13.00 9.62 -1.55
N GLU A 43 -12.55 10.88 -1.40
CA GLU A 43 -13.41 12.06 -1.51
C GLU A 43 -14.13 12.14 -2.87
N ARG A 44 -13.40 11.87 -3.96
CA ARG A 44 -13.97 11.84 -5.31
C ARG A 44 -15.02 10.74 -5.47
N ALA A 45 -14.76 9.55 -4.92
CA ALA A 45 -15.73 8.46 -4.93
C ALA A 45 -17.02 8.85 -4.18
N MET A 46 -16.88 9.45 -3.00
CA MET A 46 -18.03 9.88 -2.20
C MET A 46 -18.83 10.98 -2.91
N THR A 47 -18.15 11.93 -3.54
CA THR A 47 -18.79 12.98 -4.35
C THR A 47 -19.59 12.38 -5.51
N MET A 48 -19.02 11.38 -6.18
CA MET A 48 -19.68 10.69 -7.30
C MET A 48 -20.94 9.95 -6.85
N LEU A 49 -20.92 9.30 -5.69
CA LEU A 49 -22.09 8.64 -5.11
C LEU A 49 -23.21 9.63 -4.76
N GLN A 50 -22.86 10.85 -4.35
CA GLN A 50 -23.84 11.90 -4.07
C GLN A 50 -24.46 12.47 -5.34
N GLN A 51 -23.65 12.67 -6.39
CA GLN A 51 -24.09 13.28 -7.65
C GLN A 51 -24.79 12.30 -8.60
N SER A 52 -24.45 11.02 -8.55
CA SER A 52 -24.97 9.99 -9.47
C SER A 52 -25.16 8.67 -8.73
N PRO A 53 -26.24 8.54 -7.94
CA PRO A 53 -26.43 7.41 -7.04
C PRO A 53 -26.87 6.11 -7.73
N MET A 54 -26.94 6.04 -9.07
CA MET A 54 -27.39 4.86 -9.83
C MET A 54 -26.43 4.49 -10.96
N GLY A 55 -26.43 3.21 -11.35
CA GLY A 55 -25.70 2.69 -12.51
C GLY A 55 -24.19 2.95 -12.45
N GLY A 56 -23.62 3.47 -13.54
CA GLY A 56 -22.17 3.63 -13.73
C GLY A 56 -21.45 4.52 -12.71
N GLY A 57 -22.17 5.43 -12.02
CA GLY A 57 -21.60 6.23 -10.93
C GLY A 57 -21.17 5.37 -9.73
N ARG A 58 -21.90 4.28 -9.45
CA ARG A 58 -21.55 3.34 -8.37
C ARG A 58 -20.33 2.51 -8.71
N GLU A 59 -20.25 1.99 -9.95
CA GLU A 59 -19.09 1.19 -10.38
C GLU A 59 -17.81 2.00 -10.37
N ALA A 60 -17.85 3.23 -10.90
CA ALA A 60 -16.72 4.14 -10.88
C ALA A 60 -16.32 4.53 -9.43
N ALA A 61 -17.29 4.76 -8.53
CA ALA A 61 -16.99 4.99 -7.12
C ALA A 61 -16.35 3.77 -6.44
N VAL A 62 -16.80 2.55 -6.76
CA VAL A 62 -16.18 1.31 -6.25
C VAL A 62 -14.73 1.18 -6.71
N ALA A 63 -14.44 1.49 -7.97
CA ALA A 63 -13.06 1.45 -8.49
C ALA A 63 -12.15 2.43 -7.75
N LEU A 64 -12.60 3.68 -7.56
CA LEU A 64 -11.86 4.71 -6.82
C LEU A 64 -11.64 4.33 -5.35
N LEU A 65 -12.66 3.78 -4.68
CA LEU A 65 -12.53 3.30 -3.29
C LEU A 65 -11.56 2.12 -3.18
N ALA A 66 -11.54 1.22 -4.17
CA ALA A 66 -10.62 0.07 -4.17
C ALA A 66 -9.17 0.53 -4.32
N GLU A 67 -8.91 1.48 -5.22
CA GLU A 67 -7.59 2.08 -5.40
C GLU A 67 -7.13 2.83 -4.13
N ALA A 68 -8.02 3.65 -3.54
CA ALA A 68 -7.75 4.31 -2.27
C ALA A 68 -7.41 3.31 -1.16
N GLY A 69 -8.19 2.23 -1.03
CA GLY A 69 -7.95 1.17 -0.05
C GLY A 69 -6.58 0.52 -0.21
N GLN A 70 -6.15 0.21 -1.44
CA GLN A 70 -4.83 -0.36 -1.71
C GLN A 70 -3.70 0.62 -1.37
N MET A 71 -3.90 1.92 -1.59
CA MET A 71 -2.91 2.94 -1.21
C MET A 71 -2.78 3.07 0.31
N PHE A 72 -3.89 3.03 1.05
CA PHE A 72 -3.87 3.00 2.51
C PHE A 72 -3.25 1.72 3.08
N GLU A 73 -3.47 0.57 2.45
CA GLU A 73 -2.81 -0.69 2.81
C GLU A 73 -1.29 -0.58 2.66
N LYS A 74 -0.83 -0.06 1.51
CA LYS A 74 0.59 0.15 1.23
C LYS A 74 1.21 1.14 2.22
N SER A 75 0.55 2.27 2.49
CA SER A 75 1.06 3.25 3.45
C SER A 75 1.15 2.68 4.86
N ALA A 76 0.16 1.89 5.30
CA ALA A 76 0.20 1.18 6.58
C ALA A 76 1.42 0.23 6.66
N GLY A 77 1.71 -0.50 5.58
CA GLY A 77 2.89 -1.36 5.49
C GLY A 77 4.20 -0.59 5.62
N LEU A 78 4.31 0.56 4.95
CA LEU A 78 5.48 1.43 5.04
C LEU A 78 5.65 2.02 6.45
N TYR A 79 4.59 2.57 7.05
CA TYR A 79 4.64 3.07 8.43
C TYR A 79 5.00 1.96 9.42
N LYS A 80 4.49 0.74 9.23
CA LYS A 80 4.82 -0.39 10.09
C LYS A 80 6.31 -0.77 10.01
N ALA A 81 6.92 -0.68 8.83
CA ALA A 81 8.35 -0.92 8.65
C ALA A 81 9.22 0.19 9.28
N LEU A 82 8.67 1.39 9.43
CA LEU A 82 9.32 2.57 10.00
C LEU A 82 9.12 2.74 11.52
N TYR A 83 8.14 2.03 12.08
CA TYR A 83 7.83 2.06 13.51
C TYR A 83 8.94 1.37 14.34
N PRO A 84 9.30 1.90 15.52
CA PRO A 84 8.82 3.14 16.15
C PRO A 84 9.66 4.38 15.83
N ASN A 85 10.72 4.23 15.04
CA ASN A 85 11.78 5.23 14.93
C ASN A 85 11.43 6.42 14.01
N TYR A 86 10.61 6.18 12.98
CA TYR A 86 10.31 7.17 11.93
C TYR A 86 8.81 7.32 11.64
N ALA A 87 7.97 6.47 12.25
CA ALA A 87 6.53 6.54 12.17
C ALA A 87 5.91 6.19 13.52
N SER A 88 4.78 6.82 13.83
CA SER A 88 4.04 6.54 15.05
C SER A 88 3.16 5.29 14.89
N LYS A 89 2.73 4.72 16.02
CA LYS A 89 1.70 3.66 16.01
C LYS A 89 0.39 4.17 15.41
N GLU A 90 0.08 5.45 15.65
CA GLU A 90 -1.12 6.10 15.14
C GLU A 90 -1.11 6.18 13.60
N ASP A 91 0.02 6.44 12.95
CA ASP A 91 0.12 6.47 11.48
C ASP A 91 -0.27 5.12 10.84
N VAL A 92 0.19 4.02 11.46
CA VAL A 92 -0.15 2.65 11.05
C VAL A 92 -1.65 2.40 11.24
N GLU A 93 -2.17 2.68 12.43
CA GLU A 93 -3.57 2.41 12.79
C GLU A 93 -4.55 3.26 11.97
N ASN A 94 -4.22 4.54 11.72
CA ASN A 94 -5.05 5.44 10.92
C ASN A 94 -5.11 4.98 9.47
N SER A 95 -3.99 4.54 8.88
CA SER A 95 -3.97 4.00 7.52
C SER A 95 -4.79 2.70 7.41
N ILE A 96 -4.67 1.79 8.39
CA ILE A 96 -5.48 0.56 8.44
C ILE A 96 -6.98 0.88 8.55
N ARG A 97 -7.34 1.82 9.43
CA ARG A 97 -8.75 2.23 9.62
C ARG A 97 -9.31 2.84 8.33
N ALA A 98 -8.54 3.68 7.65
CA ALA A 98 -8.96 4.28 6.37
C ALA A 98 -9.17 3.22 5.28
N MET A 99 -8.27 2.24 5.16
CA MET A 99 -8.45 1.09 4.27
C MET A 99 -9.74 0.32 4.59
N GLN A 100 -10.00 0.03 5.87
CA GLN A 100 -11.22 -0.66 6.30
C GLN A 100 -12.48 0.13 5.96
N VAL A 101 -12.45 1.45 6.10
CA VAL A 101 -13.56 2.33 5.68
C VAL A 101 -13.80 2.21 4.17
N CYS A 102 -12.76 2.21 3.34
CA CYS A 102 -12.91 1.99 1.89
C CYS A 102 -13.60 0.64 1.58
N ILE A 103 -13.16 -0.44 2.23
CA ILE A 103 -13.76 -1.77 2.06
C ILE A 103 -15.23 -1.77 2.48
N GLN A 104 -15.54 -1.18 3.64
CA GLN A 104 -16.91 -1.08 4.13
C GLN A 104 -17.79 -0.34 3.13
N ARG A 105 -17.35 0.81 2.61
CA ARG A 105 -18.11 1.59 1.61
C ARG A 105 -18.36 0.80 0.33
N ILE A 106 -17.36 0.06 -0.17
CA ILE A 106 -17.54 -0.82 -1.33
C ILE A 106 -18.63 -1.86 -1.07
N GLN A 107 -18.63 -2.48 0.11
CA GLN A 107 -19.65 -3.47 0.47
C GLN A 107 -21.04 -2.85 0.57
N GLU A 108 -21.17 -1.65 1.14
CA GLU A 108 -22.44 -0.90 1.22
C GLU A 108 -23.00 -0.62 -0.19
N ILE A 109 -22.16 -0.12 -1.11
CA ILE A 109 -22.57 0.16 -2.50
C ILE A 109 -23.05 -1.12 -3.20
N ARG A 110 -22.32 -2.23 -3.03
CA ARG A 110 -22.66 -3.51 -3.65
C ARG A 110 -23.96 -4.12 -3.09
N ARG A 111 -24.26 -3.93 -1.81
CA ARG A 111 -25.51 -4.41 -1.19
C ARG A 111 -26.73 -3.58 -1.60
N ALA A 112 -26.52 -2.30 -1.93
CA ALA A 112 -27.59 -1.39 -2.33
C ALA A 112 -27.90 -1.43 -3.85
N SER A 113 -27.10 -2.18 -4.63
CA SER A 113 -27.23 -2.34 -6.08
C SER A 113 -27.93 -3.65 -6.41
#